data_AF-A0A916WMB3-F1
#
_entry.id   AF-A0A916WMB3-F1
#
_cell.length_a   1.000
_cell.length_b   1.000
_cell.length_c   1.000
_cell.angle_alpha   90.00
_cell.angle_beta   90.00
_cell.angle_gamma   90.00
#
_symmetry.space_group_name_H-M   'P 1'
#
loop_
_entity.id
_entity.type
_entity.pdbx_description
1 polymer ?
#
loop_
_entity_poly.entity_id
_entity_poly.type
_entity_poly.pdbx_seq_one_letter_code
_entity_poly.pdbx_strand_id
1 'polypeptide(L)'
;MSEKLVRKFGQMDQAVELIQGANADIRRSLEALDATVGSLRSQWTGSASDAYDSAHREWVQTLDAMNAILAESAGVVASAAERGRATQASVRAKWGG
;
A
#
# COMPACT_ATOMS: atom_id res chain seq x y z
N MET A 1 25.96 10.93 0.67
CA MET A 1 24.73 11.10 -0.14
C MET A 1 24.35 12.57 -0.07
N SER A 2 23.71 13.18 -1.08
CA SER A 2 23.13 14.50 -0.83
C SER A 2 22.00 14.35 0.20
N GLU A 3 22.01 15.21 1.22
CA GLU A 3 21.04 15.18 2.32
C GLU A 3 19.58 15.20 1.81
N LYS A 4 19.36 15.93 0.72
CA LYS A 4 18.08 16.03 0.02
C LYS A 4 17.56 14.68 -0.49
N LEU A 5 18.45 13.78 -0.95
CA LEU A 5 18.05 12.48 -1.48
C LEU A 5 17.64 11.53 -0.34
N VAL A 6 18.42 11.47 0.73
CA VAL A 6 18.11 10.67 1.94
C VAL A 6 16.76 11.07 2.50
N ARG A 7 16.51 12.38 2.64
CA ARG A 7 15.25 12.91 3.16
C ARG A 7 14.06 12.52 2.28
N LYS A 8 14.21 12.61 0.95
CA LYS A 8 13.15 12.22 0.00
C LYS A 8 12.82 10.74 0.11
N PHE A 9 13.80 9.85 0.24
CA PHE A 9 13.54 8.43 0.43
C PHE A 9 12.83 8.15 1.76
N GLY A 10 13.28 8.76 2.87
CA GLY A 10 12.59 8.60 4.15
C GLY A 10 11.14 9.11 4.14
N GLN A 11 10.85 10.18 3.40
CA GLN A 11 9.47 10.65 3.20
C GLN A 11 8.63 9.68 2.37
N MET A 12 9.22 9.00 1.38
CA MET A 12 8.53 7.97 0.60
C MET A 12 8.23 6.73 1.45
N ASP A 13 9.18 6.28 2.27
CA ASP A 13 8.98 5.13 3.17
C ASP A 13 7.83 5.40 4.15
N GLN A 14 7.80 6.59 4.77
CA GLN A 14 6.70 6.99 5.66
C GLN A 14 5.34 7.05 4.95
N ALA A 15 5.30 7.54 3.71
CA ALA A 15 4.06 7.58 2.94
C ALA A 15 3.56 6.17 2.60
N VAL A 16 4.46 5.24 2.26
CA VAL A 16 4.12 3.84 2.02
C VAL A 16 3.55 3.20 3.29
N GLU A 17 4.21 3.36 4.44
CA GLU A 17 3.74 2.83 5.72
C GLU A 17 2.35 3.37 6.09
N LEU A 18 2.12 4.68 5.91
CA LEU A 18 0.83 5.31 6.19
C LEU A 18 -0.29 4.71 5.34
N ILE A 19 -0.06 4.55 4.03
CA ILE A 19 -1.09 4.01 3.12
C ILE A 19 -1.32 2.51 3.40
N GLN A 20 -0.27 1.74 3.70
CA GLN A 20 -0.42 0.35 4.13
C GLN A 20 -1.27 0.22 5.40
N GLY A 21 -1.04 1.10 6.38
CA GLY A 21 -1.88 1.18 7.58
C GLY A 21 -3.33 1.48 7.25
N ALA A 22 -3.58 2.50 6.42
CA ALA A 22 -4.93 2.86 5.99
C ALA A 22 -5.62 1.71 5.23
N ASN A 23 -4.92 0.99 4.35
CA ASN A 23 -5.47 -0.16 3.64
C ASN A 23 -5.85 -1.30 4.59
N ALA A 24 -5.05 -1.55 5.62
CA ALA A 24 -5.38 -2.54 6.65
C ALA A 24 -6.62 -2.13 7.45
N ASP A 25 -6.77 -0.84 7.77
CA ASP A 25 -7.96 -0.30 8.45
C ASP A 25 -9.23 -0.45 7.61
N ILE A 26 -9.14 -0.15 6.31
CA ILE A 26 -10.28 -0.30 5.39
C ILE A 26 -10.65 -1.78 5.27
N ARG A 27 -9.68 -2.69 5.13
CA ARG A 27 -9.97 -4.12 5.06
C ARG A 27 -10.69 -4.63 6.32
N ARG A 28 -10.24 -4.24 7.50
CA ARG A 28 -10.94 -4.56 8.77
C ARG A 28 -12.36 -3.99 8.82
N SER A 29 -12.56 -2.79 8.28
CA SER A 29 -13.89 -2.16 8.22
C SER A 29 -14.82 -2.92 7.26
N LEU A 30 -14.31 -3.41 6.13
CA LEU A 30 -15.07 -4.26 5.21
C LEU A 30 -15.42 -5.61 5.83
N GLU A 31 -14.49 -6.25 6.54
CA GLU A 31 -14.74 -7.52 7.25
C GLU A 31 -15.83 -7.35 8.33
N ALA A 32 -15.80 -6.23 9.08
CA ALA A 32 -16.82 -5.91 10.07
C ALA A 32 -18.19 -5.61 9.41
N LEU A 33 -18.18 -4.92 8.27
CA LEU A 33 -19.38 -4.68 7.48
C LEU A 33 -19.98 -6.00 6.97
N ASP A 34 -19.16 -6.90 6.42
CA ASP A 34 -19.58 -8.22 5.95
C ASP A 34 -20.20 -9.06 7.07
N ALA A 35 -19.62 -9.05 8.27
CA ALA A 35 -20.19 -9.74 9.43
C ALA A 35 -21.57 -9.17 9.81
N THR A 36 -21.69 -7.84 9.80
CA THR A 36 -22.96 -7.14 10.11
C THR A 36 -24.01 -7.45 9.06
N VAL A 37 -23.64 -7.33 7.78
CA VAL A 37 -24.51 -7.61 6.64
C VAL A 37 -24.94 -9.07 6.63
N GLY A 38 -24.05 -10.01 6.90
CA GLY A 38 -24.37 -11.44 7.00
C GLY A 38 -25.51 -11.73 7.97
N SER A 39 -25.59 -10.99 9.09
CA SER A 39 -26.68 -11.14 10.06
C SER A 39 -28.03 -10.55 9.59
N LEU A 40 -27.98 -9.54 8.73
CA LEU A 40 -29.15 -8.81 8.22
C LEU A 40 -29.61 -9.30 6.84
N ARG A 41 -28.78 -10.09 6.15
CA ARG A 41 -28.99 -10.53 4.77
C ARG A 41 -30.26 -11.35 4.58
N SER A 42 -30.72 -12.04 5.63
CA SER A 42 -32.00 -12.74 5.64
C SER A 42 -33.22 -11.83 5.47
N GLN A 43 -33.07 -10.52 5.73
CA GLN A 43 -34.11 -9.49 5.60
C GLN A 43 -33.99 -8.69 4.30
N TRP A 44 -32.91 -8.90 3.54
CA TRP A 44 -32.69 -8.19 2.28
C TRP A 44 -33.44 -8.86 1.14
N THR A 45 -34.05 -8.04 0.28
CA THR A 45 -34.58 -8.51 -1.00
C THR A 45 -33.42 -8.74 -1.99
N GLY A 46 -33.67 -9.52 -3.05
CA GLY A 46 -32.62 -9.94 -4.00
C GLY A 46 -31.79 -8.78 -4.55
N SER A 47 -32.42 -7.66 -4.92
CA SER A 47 -31.71 -6.48 -5.47
C SER A 47 -30.75 -5.82 -4.48
N ALA A 48 -31.06 -5.82 -3.18
CA ALA A 48 -30.17 -5.28 -2.14
C ALA A 48 -28.95 -6.19 -1.94
N SER A 49 -29.16 -7.51 -1.99
CA SER A 49 -28.07 -8.48 -1.93
C SER A 49 -27.14 -8.37 -3.14
N ASP A 50 -27.71 -8.25 -4.34
CA ASP A 50 -26.93 -8.10 -5.58
C ASP A 50 -26.11 -6.80 -5.61
N ALA A 51 -26.72 -5.69 -5.17
CA ALA A 51 -26.03 -4.40 -5.09
C ALA A 51 -24.86 -4.44 -4.11
N TYR A 52 -25.06 -5.09 -2.94
CA TYR A 52 -24.00 -5.27 -1.96
C TYR A 52 -22.88 -6.15 -2.49
N ASP A 53 -23.18 -7.29 -3.09
CA ASP A 53 -22.16 -8.19 -3.63
C ASP A 53 -21.34 -7.50 -4.73
N SER A 54 -21.98 -6.65 -5.54
CA SER A 54 -21.28 -5.82 -6.53
C SER A 54 -20.33 -4.82 -5.85
N ALA A 55 -20.83 -4.05 -4.89
CA ALA A 55 -20.04 -3.05 -4.19
C ALA A 55 -18.87 -3.68 -3.40
N HIS A 56 -19.13 -4.78 -2.70
CA HIS A 56 -18.13 -5.53 -1.95
C HIS A 56 -17.00 -6.01 -2.86
N ARG A 57 -17.33 -6.60 -4.03
CA ARG A 57 -16.31 -7.00 -5.02
C ARG A 57 -15.49 -5.81 -5.50
N GLU A 58 -16.12 -4.68 -5.80
CA GLU A 58 -15.42 -3.47 -6.27
C GLU A 58 -14.46 -2.92 -5.21
N TRP A 59 -14.88 -2.86 -3.95
CA TRP A 59 -14.04 -2.39 -2.85
C TRP A 59 -12.84 -3.29 -2.62
N VAL A 60 -13.05 -4.62 -2.58
CA VAL A 60 -11.96 -5.59 -2.42
C VAL A 60 -10.97 -5.48 -3.57
N GLN A 61 -11.44 -5.43 -4.82
CA GLN A 61 -10.58 -5.28 -6.00
C GLN A 61 -9.77 -3.99 -5.95
N THR A 62 -10.37 -2.88 -5.54
CA THR A 62 -9.70 -1.59 -5.43
C THR A 62 -8.61 -1.62 -4.35
N LEU A 63 -8.87 -2.22 -3.19
CA LEU A 63 -7.90 -2.38 -2.12
C LEU A 63 -6.71 -3.24 -2.55
N ASP A 64 -6.97 -4.35 -3.23
CA ASP A 64 -5.92 -5.24 -3.72
C ASP A 64 -5.04 -4.54 -4.77
N ALA A 65 -5.65 -3.75 -5.67
CA ALA A 65 -4.91 -2.93 -6.62
C ALA A 65 -4.03 -1.87 -5.92
N MET A 66 -4.56 -1.20 -4.89
CA MET A 66 -3.78 -0.24 -4.10
C MET A 66 -2.60 -0.92 -3.41
N ASN A 67 -2.80 -2.09 -2.81
CA ASN A 67 -1.74 -2.87 -2.17
C ASN A 67 -0.64 -3.27 -3.17
N ALA A 68 -1.02 -3.67 -4.38
CA ALA A 68 -0.05 -4.01 -5.43
C ALA A 68 0.81 -2.81 -5.82
N ILE A 69 0.21 -1.64 -6.05
CA ILE A 69 0.93 -0.40 -6.40
C ILE A 69 1.88 0.03 -5.28
N LEU A 70 1.47 -0.11 -4.01
CA LEU A 70 2.32 0.22 -2.87
C LEU A 70 3.51 -0.72 -2.75
N ALA A 71 3.29 -2.03 -2.96
CA ALA A 71 4.36 -3.02 -2.96
C ALA A 71 5.38 -2.74 -4.07
N GLU A 72 4.91 -2.39 -5.27
CA GLU A 72 5.77 -1.97 -6.38
C GLU A 72 6.57 -0.71 -6.03
N SER A 73 5.89 0.31 -5.50
CA SER A 73 6.51 1.58 -5.10
C SER A 73 7.60 1.37 -4.04
N ALA A 74 7.33 0.54 -3.03
CA ALA A 74 8.31 0.16 -2.01
C ALA A 74 9.54 -0.54 -2.62
N GLY A 75 9.33 -1.46 -3.56
CA GLY A 75 10.41 -2.14 -4.27
C GLY A 75 11.29 -1.18 -5.09
N VAL A 76 10.68 -0.20 -5.76
CA VAL A 76 11.39 0.84 -6.52
C VAL A 76 12.24 1.71 -5.58
N VAL A 77 11.67 2.14 -4.44
CA VAL A 77 12.36 2.96 -3.44
C VAL A 77 13.55 2.20 -2.84
N ALA A 78 13.36 0.95 -2.43
CA ALA A 78 14.43 0.10 -1.90
C ALA A 78 15.57 -0.08 -2.91
N SER A 79 15.22 -0.34 -4.18
CA SER A 79 16.20 -0.49 -5.27
C SER A 79 16.97 0.81 -5.54
N ALA A 80 16.30 1.96 -5.46
CA ALA A 80 16.92 3.26 -5.64
C ALA A 80 17.89 3.60 -4.48
N ALA A 81 17.50 3.28 -3.25
CA ALA A 81 18.34 3.44 -2.08
C ALA A 81 19.63 2.61 -2.20
N GLU A 82 19.52 1.34 -2.62
CA GLU A 82 20.67 0.46 -2.80
C GLU A 82 21.64 0.96 -3.88
N ARG A 83 21.12 1.34 -5.05
CA ARG A 83 21.96 1.96 -6.11
C ARG A 83 22.66 3.22 -5.62
N GLY A 84 22.00 4.03 -4.78
CA GLY A 84 22.57 5.22 -4.18
C GLY A 84 23.72 4.93 -3.20
N ARG A 85 23.66 3.83 -2.45
CA ARG A 85 24.74 3.35 -1.58
C ARG A 85 25.91 2.80 -2.40
N ALA A 86 25.64 1.94 -3.37
CA ALA A 86 26.65 1.35 -4.25
C ALA A 86 27.45 2.41 -5.03
N THR A 87 26.75 3.42 -5.55
CA THR A 87 27.39 4.56 -6.24
C THR A 87 28.34 5.30 -5.30
N GLN A 88 27.94 5.53 -4.05
CA GLN A 88 28.82 6.18 -3.06
C GLN A 88 30.03 5.35 -2.69
N ALA A 89 29.86 4.05 -2.46
CA ALA A 89 30.98 3.15 -2.19
C ALA A 89 31.99 3.21 -3.35
N SER A 90 31.50 3.21 -4.58
CA SER A 90 32.32 3.32 -5.79
C SER A 90 33.04 4.67 -5.90
N VAL A 91 32.37 5.78 -5.58
CA VAL A 91 33.00 7.11 -5.56
C VAL A 91 34.08 7.18 -4.47
N ARG A 92 33.79 6.72 -3.25
CA ARG A 92 34.77 6.71 -2.16
C ARG A 92 35.97 5.84 -2.49
N ALA A 93 35.77 4.68 -3.10
CA ALA A 93 36.88 3.80 -3.51
C ALA A 93 37.79 4.42 -4.58
N LYS A 94 37.24 5.26 -5.47
CA LYS A 94 38.00 5.91 -6.56
C LYS A 94 38.71 7.20 -6.14
N TRP A 95 38.16 7.93 -5.17
CA TRP A 95 38.58 9.30 -4.85
C TRP A 95 38.93 9.53 -3.38
N GLY A 96 38.81 8.51 -2.53
CA GLY A 96 39.09 8.57 -1.09
C GLY A 96 40.39 7.88 -0.68
N GLY A 97 41.28 7.61 -1.64
CA GLY A 97 42.69 7.26 -1.42
C GLY A 97 43.57 8.50 -1.60
#